data_AF-A0A7L0IZM1-F1
#
_entry.id   AF-A0A7L0IZM1-F1
#
_cell.length_a   1.000
_cell.length_b   1.000
_cell.length_c   1.000
_cell.angle_alpha   90.00
_cell.angle_beta   90.00
_cell.angle_gamma   90.00
#
_symmetry.space_group_name_H-M   'P 1'
#
loop_
_entity.id
_entity.type
_entity.pdbx_description
1 polymer ?
#
loop_
_entity_poly.entity_id
_entity_poly.type
_entity_poly.pdbx_seq_one_letter_code
_entity_poly.pdbx_strand_id
1 'polypeptide(L)'
;WELPALAFLVEILDYLDGKKCHESVLPILARHLQSQCPESRRLALRGLIVLSVDPSMADSICTLSEHLLELLHDGDGDVVRMALSVFLNMLQDKDIEGFCFTSPKLAEALQPLFDNDNTHVQLLSMRLFREVMEWLVEEGRKTLTAQVQQSLVPLFFHLHDE
;
A
#
# COMPACT_ATOMS: atom_id res chain seq x y z
N TRP A 1 8.30 24.63 11.52
CA TRP A 1 6.92 24.45 12.03
C TRP A 1 6.12 23.43 11.24
N GLU A 2 6.38 23.23 9.94
CA GLU A 2 5.60 22.28 9.11
C GLU A 2 5.63 20.84 9.62
N LEU A 3 6.79 20.31 10.00
CA LEU A 3 6.91 18.92 10.43
C LEU A 3 6.21 18.63 11.79
N PRO A 4 6.36 19.46 12.84
CA PRO A 4 5.55 19.35 14.05
C PRO A 4 4.04 19.49 13.79
N ALA A 5 3.62 20.36 12.86
CA ALA A 5 2.22 20.53 12.51
C ALA A 5 1.66 19.29 11.78
N LEU A 6 2.43 18.69 10.87
CA LEU A 6 2.07 17.44 10.21
C LEU A 6 1.99 16.29 11.21
N ALA A 7 2.95 16.18 12.13
CA ALA A 7 2.92 15.18 13.19
C ALA A 7 1.65 15.34 14.04
N PHE A 8 1.34 16.56 14.50
CA PHE A 8 0.11 16.83 15.22
C PHE A 8 -1.14 16.46 14.43
N LEU A 9 -1.20 16.82 13.14
CA LEU A 9 -2.31 16.45 12.26
C LEU A 9 -2.51 14.94 12.22
N VAL A 10 -1.44 14.17 12.01
CA VAL A 10 -1.51 12.70 11.93
C VAL A 10 -2.02 12.08 13.23
N GLU A 11 -1.60 12.59 14.39
CA GLU A 11 -2.06 12.08 15.69
C GLU A 11 -3.55 12.38 15.97
N ILE A 12 -4.10 13.46 15.40
CA ILE A 12 -5.53 13.78 15.59
C ILE A 12 -6.43 13.09 14.56
N LEU A 13 -5.89 12.52 13.47
CA LEU A 13 -6.71 11.92 12.40
C LEU A 13 -7.60 10.79 12.91
N ASP A 14 -7.14 9.99 13.86
CA ASP A 14 -7.91 8.91 14.48
C ASP A 14 -9.18 9.41 15.19
N TYR A 15 -9.24 10.70 15.53
CA TYR A 15 -10.37 11.33 16.22
C TYR A 15 -11.25 12.17 15.28
N LEU A 16 -10.80 12.40 14.05
CA LEU A 16 -11.57 13.11 13.03
C LEU A 16 -12.45 12.09 12.32
N ASP A 17 -13.75 12.14 12.58
CA ASP A 17 -14.71 11.26 11.91
C ASP A 17 -15.31 11.94 10.66
N GLY A 18 -15.58 11.12 9.64
CA GLY A 18 -16.29 11.50 8.43
C GLY A 18 -15.41 11.78 7.21
N LYS A 19 -15.78 11.11 6.11
CA LYS A 19 -15.18 11.20 4.78
C LYS A 19 -14.80 12.61 4.34
N LYS A 20 -15.66 13.62 4.54
CA LYS A 20 -15.37 15.01 4.13
C LYS A 20 -14.12 15.60 4.82
N CYS A 21 -13.92 15.26 6.09
CA CYS A 21 -12.75 15.69 6.83
C CYS A 21 -11.50 14.99 6.29
N HIS A 22 -11.57 13.68 6.09
CA HIS A 22 -10.47 12.87 5.53
C HIS A 22 -10.11 13.30 4.11
N GLU A 23 -11.09 13.55 3.24
CA GLU A 23 -10.90 14.10 1.88
C GLU A 23 -10.17 15.44 1.90
N SER A 24 -10.43 16.31 2.87
CA SER A 24 -9.72 17.59 3.00
C SER A 24 -8.26 17.43 3.41
N VAL A 25 -7.92 16.34 4.11
CA VAL A 25 -6.58 16.05 4.61
C VAL A 25 -5.73 15.33 3.57
N LEU A 26 -6.34 14.50 2.73
CA LEU A 26 -5.63 13.70 1.73
C LEU A 26 -4.67 14.52 0.83
N PRO A 27 -5.03 15.70 0.28
CA PRO A 27 -4.11 16.51 -0.51
C PRO A 27 -2.89 17.00 0.27
N ILE A 28 -3.04 17.24 1.58
CA ILE A 28 -1.94 17.64 2.46
C ILE A 28 -0.96 16.46 2.57
N LEU A 29 -1.47 15.26 2.87
CA LEU A 29 -0.64 14.05 2.97
C LEU A 29 0.04 13.73 1.64
N ALA A 30 -0.68 13.79 0.52
CA ALA A 30 -0.15 13.55 -0.82
C ALA A 30 1.05 14.45 -1.15
N ARG A 31 0.97 15.74 -0.82
CA ARG A 31 2.09 16.67 -0.99
C ARG A 31 3.30 16.31 -0.12
N HIS A 32 3.06 15.88 1.12
CA HIS A 32 4.14 15.49 2.04
C HIS A 32 4.75 14.13 1.70
N LEU A 33 4.02 13.24 1.01
CA LEU A 33 4.51 11.97 0.49
C LEU A 33 5.61 12.18 -0.57
N GLN A 34 5.54 13.26 -1.35
CA GLN A 34 6.53 13.62 -2.38
C GLN A 34 7.70 14.45 -1.82
N SER A 35 7.77 14.65 -0.51
CA SER A 35 8.83 15.48 0.11
C SER A 35 10.19 14.78 0.07
N GLN A 36 11.26 15.56 -0.12
CA GLN A 36 12.63 15.06 0.04
C GLN A 36 12.96 14.70 1.49
N CYS A 37 12.22 15.25 2.47
CA CYS A 37 12.39 14.96 3.89
C CYS A 37 11.81 13.57 4.24
N PRO A 38 12.64 12.59 4.65
CA PRO A 38 12.18 11.23 4.96
C PRO A 38 11.13 11.19 6.08
N GLU A 39 11.30 12.01 7.11
CA GLU A 39 10.38 12.10 8.23
C GLU A 39 9.02 12.64 7.80
N SER A 40 8.99 13.59 6.87
CA SER A 40 7.75 14.11 6.26
C SER A 40 7.04 13.01 5.48
N ARG A 41 7.75 12.20 4.69
CA ARG A 41 7.16 11.06 3.97
C ARG A 41 6.61 10.02 4.93
N ARG A 42 7.36 9.70 6.00
CA ARG A 42 6.93 8.74 7.04
C ARG A 42 5.65 9.20 7.73
N LEU A 43 5.56 10.47 8.09
CA LEU A 43 4.35 11.04 8.68
C LEU A 43 3.18 11.03 7.70
N ALA A 44 3.42 11.37 6.43
CA ALA A 44 2.39 11.30 5.40
C ALA A 44 1.84 9.87 5.24
N LEU A 45 2.71 8.86 5.20
CA LEU A 45 2.32 7.44 5.16
C LEU A 45 1.54 7.01 6.40
N ARG A 46 1.95 7.42 7.60
CA ARG A 46 1.17 7.15 8.82
C ARG A 46 -0.24 7.73 8.72
N GLY A 47 -0.38 8.96 8.24
CA GLY A 47 -1.69 9.55 7.99
C GLY A 47 -2.49 8.78 6.94
N LEU A 48 -1.86 8.35 5.85
CA LEU A 48 -2.52 7.55 4.80
C LEU A 48 -2.99 6.19 5.31
N ILE A 49 -2.25 5.56 6.22
CA ILE A 49 -2.70 4.32 6.88
C ILE A 49 -4.02 4.57 7.60
N VAL A 50 -4.09 5.64 8.42
CA VAL A 50 -5.32 6.00 9.15
C VAL A 50 -6.48 6.23 8.18
N LEU A 51 -6.26 7.02 7.12
CA LEU A 51 -7.31 7.28 6.13
C LEU A 51 -7.75 6.03 5.38
N SER A 52 -6.83 5.12 5.06
CA SER A 52 -7.12 3.91 4.29
C SER A 52 -7.98 2.88 5.05
N VAL A 53 -8.08 3.00 6.39
CA VAL A 53 -8.96 2.13 7.19
C VAL A 53 -10.44 2.37 6.89
N ASP A 54 -10.81 3.59 6.48
CA ASP A 54 -12.16 3.89 5.98
C ASP A 54 -12.25 3.45 4.50
N PRO A 55 -13.05 2.41 4.16
CA PRO A 55 -13.19 1.95 2.78
C PRO A 55 -13.62 3.07 1.82
N SER A 56 -14.39 4.05 2.31
CA SER A 56 -14.88 5.16 1.48
C SER A 56 -13.77 6.08 0.95
N MET A 57 -12.54 5.95 1.48
CA MET A 57 -11.33 6.65 1.05
C MET A 57 -10.54 5.90 -0.02
N ALA A 58 -10.83 4.62 -0.28
CA ALA A 58 -10.01 3.75 -1.13
C ALA A 58 -9.80 4.32 -2.54
N ASP A 59 -10.87 4.74 -3.23
CA ASP A 59 -10.79 5.38 -4.56
C ASP A 59 -9.97 6.68 -4.54
N SER A 60 -10.12 7.49 -3.48
CA SER A 60 -9.40 8.75 -3.37
C SER A 60 -7.90 8.52 -3.19
N ILE A 61 -7.52 7.54 -2.36
CA ILE A 61 -6.13 7.15 -2.15
C ILE A 61 -5.57 6.44 -3.40
N CYS A 62 -6.40 5.76 -4.19
CA CYS A 62 -5.99 5.08 -5.41
C CYS A 62 -5.33 6.02 -6.44
N THR A 63 -5.68 7.31 -6.40
CA THR A 63 -5.00 8.36 -7.19
C THR A 63 -3.50 8.51 -6.89
N LEU A 64 -3.03 8.02 -5.74
CA LEU A 64 -1.63 8.05 -5.29
C LEU A 64 -0.87 6.75 -5.56
N SER A 65 -1.48 5.77 -6.21
CA SER A 65 -0.91 4.42 -6.38
C SER A 65 0.49 4.39 -6.97
N GLU A 66 0.76 5.15 -8.03
CA GLU A 66 2.11 5.19 -8.63
C GLU A 66 3.18 5.63 -7.61
N HIS A 67 2.89 6.63 -6.78
CA HIS A 67 3.82 7.06 -5.73
C HIS A 67 3.95 6.00 -4.62
N LEU A 68 2.86 5.32 -4.27
CA LEU A 68 2.89 4.22 -3.30
C LEU A 68 3.69 3.03 -3.81
N LEU A 69 3.62 2.74 -5.12
CA LEU A 69 4.41 1.70 -5.79
C LEU A 69 5.91 2.04 -5.77
N GLU A 70 6.27 3.31 -6.02
CA GLU A 70 7.66 3.75 -5.91
C GLU A 70 8.24 3.51 -4.50
N LEU A 71 7.42 3.73 -3.46
CA LEU A 71 7.81 3.52 -2.06
C LEU A 71 8.00 2.05 -1.67
N LEU A 72 7.52 1.10 -2.48
CA LEU A 72 7.81 -0.33 -2.28
C LEU A 72 9.29 -0.67 -2.54
N HIS A 73 10.02 0.20 -3.25
CA HIS A 73 11.46 0.06 -3.49
C HIS A 73 12.31 0.92 -2.54
N ASP A 74 11.71 1.54 -1.51
CA ASP A 74 12.47 2.33 -0.55
C ASP A 74 13.41 1.42 0.26
N GLY A 75 14.62 1.91 0.57
CA GLY A 75 15.59 1.17 1.37
C GLY A 75 15.18 1.05 2.84
N ASP A 76 14.21 1.84 3.29
CA ASP A 76 13.66 1.80 4.64
C ASP A 76 12.49 0.82 4.74
N GLY A 77 12.72 -0.32 5.40
CA GLY A 77 11.70 -1.37 5.54
C GLY A 77 10.42 -0.93 6.25
N ASP A 78 10.47 0.09 7.11
CA ASP A 78 9.26 0.65 7.73
C ASP A 78 8.43 1.46 6.72
N VAL A 79 9.07 2.20 5.82
CA VAL A 79 8.41 2.90 4.71
C VAL A 79 7.70 1.89 3.80
N VAL A 80 8.40 0.84 3.39
CA VAL A 80 7.84 -0.25 2.58
C VAL A 80 6.66 -0.90 3.29
N ARG A 81 6.82 -1.24 4.58
CA ARG A 81 5.76 -1.83 5.42
C ARG A 81 4.51 -0.96 5.46
N MET A 82 4.66 0.36 5.61
CA MET A 82 3.53 1.27 5.63
C MET A 82 2.83 1.37 4.28
N ALA A 83 3.59 1.44 3.17
CA ALA A 83 3.02 1.46 1.83
C ALA A 83 2.21 0.18 1.53
N LEU A 84 2.75 -1.00 1.89
CA LEU A 84 2.03 -2.28 1.79
C LEU A 84 0.73 -2.27 2.61
N SER A 85 0.75 -1.68 3.81
CA SER A 85 -0.42 -1.59 4.68
C SER A 85 -1.53 -0.72 4.08
N VAL A 86 -1.16 0.39 3.42
CA VAL A 86 -2.13 1.25 2.71
C VAL A 86 -2.81 0.47 1.59
N PHE A 87 -2.05 -0.25 0.75
CA PHE A 87 -2.63 -1.09 -0.31
C PHE A 87 -3.57 -2.18 0.22
N LEU A 88 -3.18 -2.86 1.31
CA LEU A 88 -4.02 -3.88 1.95
C LEU A 88 -5.33 -3.32 2.48
N ASN A 89 -5.29 -2.13 3.10
CA ASN A 89 -6.48 -1.48 3.62
C ASN A 89 -7.43 -1.06 2.47
N MET A 90 -6.88 -0.56 1.37
CA MET A 90 -7.68 -0.21 0.19
C MET A 90 -8.42 -1.41 -0.43
N LEU A 91 -7.86 -2.63 -0.37
CA LEU A 91 -8.52 -3.85 -0.84
C LEU A 91 -9.73 -4.27 0.00
N GLN A 92 -9.91 -3.69 1.20
CA GLN A 92 -11.09 -3.98 2.02
C GLN A 92 -12.36 -3.36 1.43
N ASP A 93 -12.22 -2.35 0.55
CA ASP A 93 -13.33 -1.82 -0.21
C ASP A 93 -13.68 -2.76 -1.37
N LYS A 94 -14.88 -3.32 -1.34
CA LYS A 94 -15.37 -4.27 -2.34
C LYS A 94 -15.74 -3.58 -3.66
N ASP A 95 -16.00 -2.27 -3.61
CA ASP A 95 -16.41 -1.50 -4.77
C ASP A 95 -15.23 -0.77 -5.41
N ILE A 96 -13.99 -0.97 -4.91
CA ILE A 96 -12.82 -0.22 -5.40
C ILE A 96 -12.61 -0.45 -6.89
N GLU A 97 -12.44 0.66 -7.62
CA GLU A 97 -12.03 0.59 -9.01
C GLU A 97 -10.62 -0.01 -9.08
N GLY A 98 -10.51 -1.24 -9.55
CA GLY A 98 -9.27 -2.03 -9.57
C GLY A 98 -8.08 -1.46 -10.33
N PHE A 99 -8.12 -0.21 -10.76
CA PHE A 99 -7.03 0.50 -11.42
C PHE A 99 -5.68 0.31 -10.70
N CYS A 100 -5.67 0.49 -9.37
CA CYS A 100 -4.48 0.35 -8.54
C CYS A 100 -3.88 -1.08 -8.52
N PHE A 101 -4.74 -2.10 -8.57
CA PHE A 101 -4.35 -3.49 -8.37
C PHE A 101 -4.16 -4.28 -9.66
N THR A 102 -4.63 -3.72 -10.78
CA THR A 102 -4.58 -4.36 -12.10
C THR A 102 -3.38 -3.90 -12.92
N SER A 103 -2.55 -3.04 -12.35
CA SER A 103 -1.28 -2.61 -12.93
C SER A 103 -0.23 -3.72 -12.81
N PRO A 104 0.42 -4.14 -13.91
CA PRO A 104 1.57 -5.05 -13.87
C PRO A 104 2.69 -4.56 -12.94
N LYS A 105 2.82 -3.23 -12.78
CA LYS A 105 3.81 -2.61 -11.90
C LYS A 105 3.68 -3.03 -10.44
N LEU A 106 2.47 -3.33 -9.97
CA LEU A 106 2.28 -3.81 -8.60
C LEU A 106 2.91 -5.20 -8.43
N ALA A 107 2.67 -6.12 -9.36
CA ALA A 107 3.27 -7.45 -9.31
C ALA A 107 4.80 -7.39 -9.41
N GLU A 108 5.33 -6.54 -10.30
CA GLU A 108 6.77 -6.31 -10.45
C GLU A 108 7.39 -5.73 -9.17
N ALA A 109 6.73 -4.77 -8.52
CA ALA A 109 7.22 -4.16 -7.28
C ALA A 109 7.15 -5.12 -6.07
N LEU A 110 6.19 -6.04 -6.04
CA LEU A 110 6.05 -7.01 -4.95
C LEU A 110 7.03 -8.18 -5.06
N GLN A 111 7.41 -8.58 -6.28
CA GLN A 111 8.29 -9.71 -6.52
C GLN A 111 9.59 -9.70 -5.67
N PRO A 112 10.40 -8.62 -5.64
CA PRO A 112 11.63 -8.61 -4.83
C PRO A 112 11.36 -8.58 -3.32
N LEU A 113 10.15 -8.22 -2.87
CA LEU A 113 9.82 -8.14 -1.44
C LEU A 113 9.53 -9.51 -0.81
N PHE A 114 9.31 -10.54 -1.63
CA PHE A 114 9.03 -11.89 -1.14
C PHE A 114 10.25 -12.60 -0.54
N ASP A 115 11.46 -12.15 -0.85
CA ASP A 115 12.72 -12.63 -0.27
C ASP A 115 13.39 -11.55 0.58
N ASN A 116 12.61 -10.60 1.11
CA ASN A 116 13.13 -9.50 1.92
C ASN A 116 13.60 -9.98 3.30
N ASP A 117 14.78 -9.52 3.74
CA ASP A 117 15.34 -9.83 5.06
C ASP A 117 14.42 -9.41 6.24
N ASN A 118 13.57 -8.41 6.02
CA ASN A 118 12.55 -8.01 6.98
C ASN A 118 11.31 -8.89 6.84
N THR A 119 11.15 -9.84 7.78
CA THR A 119 10.02 -10.77 7.82
C THR A 119 8.65 -10.08 7.79
N HIS A 120 8.50 -8.88 8.35
CA HIS A 120 7.22 -8.16 8.28
C HIS A 120 6.91 -7.67 6.86
N VAL A 121 7.91 -7.13 6.15
CA VAL A 121 7.78 -6.71 4.76
C VAL A 121 7.49 -7.92 3.87
N GLN A 122 8.21 -9.02 4.09
CA GLN A 122 8.00 -10.29 3.40
C GLN A 122 6.56 -10.79 3.56
N LEU A 123 6.08 -10.95 4.79
CA LEU A 123 4.74 -11.48 5.03
C LEU A 123 3.63 -10.55 4.51
N LEU A 124 3.79 -9.23 4.66
CA LEU A 124 2.79 -8.27 4.15
C LEU A 124 2.75 -8.23 2.62
N SER A 125 3.91 -8.32 1.95
CA SER A 125 3.94 -8.36 0.49
C SER A 125 3.28 -9.63 -0.05
N MET A 126 3.57 -10.79 0.54
CA MET A 126 2.92 -12.05 0.19
C MET A 126 1.41 -12.01 0.45
N ARG A 127 0.98 -11.39 1.56
CA ARG A 127 -0.43 -11.20 1.86
C ARG A 127 -1.09 -10.31 0.82
N LEU A 128 -0.53 -9.12 0.55
CA LEU A 128 -1.08 -8.20 -0.43
C LEU A 128 -1.23 -8.86 -1.79
N PHE A 129 -0.21 -9.59 -2.22
CA PHE A 129 -0.24 -10.34 -3.46
C PHE A 129 -1.40 -11.36 -3.50
N ARG A 130 -1.60 -12.13 -2.43
CA ARG A 130 -2.75 -13.06 -2.31
C ARG A 130 -4.09 -12.34 -2.41
N GLU A 131 -4.28 -11.24 -1.67
CA GLU A 131 -5.54 -10.50 -1.63
C GLU A 131 -5.86 -9.90 -3.01
N VAL A 132 -4.86 -9.36 -3.71
CA VAL A 132 -5.00 -8.89 -5.10
C VAL A 132 -5.45 -10.04 -6.02
N MET A 133 -4.94 -11.24 -5.81
CA MET A 133 -5.32 -12.41 -6.60
C MET A 133 -6.74 -12.86 -6.37
N GLU A 134 -7.17 -12.90 -5.13
CA GLU A 134 -8.54 -13.24 -4.76
C GLU A 134 -9.50 -12.21 -5.38
N TRP A 135 -9.18 -10.91 -5.23
CA TRP A 135 -9.92 -9.81 -5.84
C TRP A 135 -10.00 -9.93 -7.38
N LEU A 136 -8.91 -10.27 -8.07
CA LEU A 136 -8.89 -10.46 -9.53
C LEU A 136 -9.72 -11.66 -10.00
N VAL A 137 -9.78 -12.72 -9.21
CA VAL A 137 -10.59 -13.91 -9.52
C VAL A 137 -12.07 -13.60 -9.37
N GLU A 138 -12.46 -12.88 -8.32
CA GLU A 138 -13.82 -12.36 -8.14
C GLU A 138 -14.23 -11.45 -9.30
N GLU A 139 -13.32 -10.59 -9.77
CA GLU A 139 -13.51 -9.69 -10.90
C GLU A 139 -13.39 -10.38 -12.29
N GLY A 140 -13.16 -11.70 -12.32
CA GLY A 140 -13.13 -12.50 -13.55
C GLY A 140 -11.89 -12.37 -14.44
N ARG A 141 -10.76 -11.82 -13.92
CA ARG A 141 -9.54 -11.51 -14.70
C ARG A 141 -8.51 -12.65 -14.73
N LYS A 142 -8.77 -13.65 -15.59
CA LYS A 142 -7.98 -14.91 -15.69
C LYS A 142 -6.51 -14.79 -16.13
N THR A 143 -6.09 -13.67 -16.73
CA THR A 143 -4.72 -13.53 -17.28
C THR A 143 -3.66 -13.26 -16.21
N LEU A 144 -3.99 -12.50 -15.15
CA LEU A 144 -3.04 -12.24 -14.07
C LEU A 144 -2.73 -13.51 -13.25
N THR A 145 -3.71 -14.41 -13.08
CA THR A 145 -3.52 -15.71 -12.41
C THR A 145 -2.36 -16.53 -12.95
N ALA A 146 -2.06 -16.44 -14.26
CA ALA A 146 -0.96 -17.18 -14.87
C ALA A 146 0.42 -16.60 -14.54
N GLN A 147 0.58 -15.27 -14.56
CA GLN A 147 1.82 -14.61 -14.13
C GLN A 147 2.09 -14.85 -12.66
N VAL A 148 1.03 -14.94 -11.86
CA VAL A 148 1.12 -15.11 -10.42
C VAL A 148 1.54 -16.52 -10.00
N GLN A 149 1.10 -17.54 -10.73
CA GLN A 149 1.66 -18.88 -10.56
C GLN A 149 3.17 -18.89 -10.79
N GLN A 150 3.69 -18.09 -11.73
CA GLN A 150 5.13 -17.99 -11.97
C GLN A 150 5.87 -17.27 -10.84
N SER A 151 5.22 -16.38 -10.09
CA SER A 151 5.82 -15.69 -8.94
C SER A 151 5.76 -16.49 -7.64
N LEU A 152 4.70 -17.31 -7.43
CA LEU A 152 4.53 -18.11 -6.21
C LEU A 152 5.28 -19.44 -6.22
N VAL A 153 5.43 -20.06 -7.40
CA VAL A 153 6.12 -21.35 -7.52
C VAL A 153 7.58 -21.27 -7.03
N PRO A 154 8.39 -20.26 -7.40
CA PRO A 154 9.76 -20.14 -6.90
C PRO A 154 9.86 -20.01 -5.38
N LEU A 155 8.93 -19.29 -4.73
CA LEU A 155 8.94 -19.06 -3.28
C LEU A 155 8.63 -20.30 -2.47
N PHE A 156 7.69 -21.12 -2.96
CA PHE A 156 7.37 -22.39 -2.31
C PHE A 156 8.57 -23.35 -2.33
N PHE A 157 9.41 -23.27 -3.37
CA PHE A 157 10.64 -24.04 -3.47
C PHE A 157 11.80 -23.43 -2.66
N HIS A 158 11.92 -22.10 -2.60
CA HIS A 158 12.94 -21.43 -1.77
C HIS A 158 12.78 -21.70 -0.27
N LEU A 159 11.55 -21.79 0.23
CA LEU A 159 11.25 -22.14 1.63
C LEU A 159 11.48 -23.62 1.98
N HIS A 160 11.81 -24.48 1.01
CA HIS A 160 12.02 -25.91 1.20
C HIS A 160 13.46 -26.38 0.91
N ASP A 161 14.33 -25.47 0.45
CA ASP A 161 15.75 -25.73 0.18
C ASP A 161 16.67 -25.35 1.36
N GLU A 162 16.12 -25.11 2.57
CA GLU A 162 16.87 -25.02 3.84
C GLU A 162 16.76 -26.29 4.70
#